data_AF-A0A4S8QE81-F1
#
_entry.id   AF-A0A4S8QE81-F1
#
_cell.length_a   1.000
_cell.length_b   1.000
_cell.length_c   1.000
_cell.angle_alpha   90.00
_cell.angle_beta   90.00
_cell.angle_gamma   90.00
#
_symmetry.space_group_name_H-M   'P 1'
#
loop_
_entity.id
_entity.type
_entity.pdbx_description
1 polymer ?
#
loop_
_entity_poly.entity_id
_entity_poly.type
_entity_poly.pdbx_seq_one_letter_code
_entity_poly.pdbx_strand_id
1 'polypeptide(L)'
;MTDREEEHGSGGELDPEDVDRRFNELVKGLNQETGPELPQPMTPPAPPPEEEDEPTLLELWDAELPEDEEDEYVPPDPPPLPWPSLPAVAGVLCVLGGVVLLVRPDVAPLGQAGGRLVGFGVFLLGVWLLITRLRSDAEEDDSDDGAVV
;
A
#
# COMPACT_ATOMS: atom_id res chain seq x y z
N MET A 1 -7.83 -33.46 -48.95
CA MET A 1 -7.23 -32.42 -48.10
C MET A 1 -8.37 -31.69 -47.42
N THR A 2 -8.78 -32.17 -46.25
CA THR A 2 -9.80 -31.58 -45.39
C THR A 2 -9.15 -31.19 -44.06
N ASP A 3 -9.70 -30.16 -43.45
CA ASP A 3 -9.45 -29.62 -42.10
C ASP A 3 -8.30 -28.64 -41.91
N ARG A 4 -8.60 -27.36 -42.19
CA ARG A 4 -8.01 -26.18 -41.54
C ARG A 4 -9.15 -25.18 -41.24
N GLU A 5 -9.98 -25.56 -40.29
CA GLU A 5 -10.84 -24.69 -39.47
C GLU A 5 -10.57 -25.24 -38.06
N GLU A 6 -10.06 -24.48 -37.10
CA GLU A 6 -10.86 -23.55 -36.30
C GLU A 6 -10.08 -22.28 -35.92
N GLU A 7 -10.73 -21.14 -36.12
CA GLU A 7 -10.49 -19.91 -35.38
C GLU A 7 -11.24 -19.95 -34.05
N HIS A 8 -10.61 -19.46 -32.97
CA HIS A 8 -11.28 -18.83 -31.83
C HIS A 8 -10.26 -17.82 -31.26
N GLY A 9 -10.43 -16.51 -31.47
CA GLY A 9 -11.32 -15.65 -30.68
C GLY A 9 -10.47 -14.93 -29.62
N SER A 10 -9.91 -13.77 -29.95
CA SER A 10 -10.33 -12.44 -29.45
C SER A 10 -10.11 -12.22 -27.95
N GLY A 11 -9.43 -11.12 -27.62
CA GLY A 11 -8.88 -10.88 -26.28
C GLY A 11 -9.91 -10.74 -25.15
N GLY A 12 -9.47 -11.10 -23.95
CA GLY A 12 -9.85 -10.45 -22.71
C GLY A 12 -10.86 -11.15 -21.80
N GLU A 13 -11.45 -12.28 -22.18
CA GLU A 13 -12.31 -13.07 -21.29
C GLU A 13 -11.76 -14.50 -21.25
N LEU A 14 -11.14 -14.89 -20.13
CA LEU A 14 -10.69 -16.26 -19.93
C LEU A 14 -11.91 -17.09 -19.57
N ASP A 15 -12.28 -18.05 -20.42
CA ASP A 15 -13.37 -18.98 -20.11
C ASP A 15 -13.04 -19.74 -18.81
N PRO A 16 -13.96 -19.80 -17.83
CA PRO A 16 -13.67 -20.39 -16.52
C PRO A 16 -13.22 -21.85 -16.63
N GLU A 17 -13.69 -22.59 -17.64
CA GLU A 17 -13.28 -23.98 -17.82
C GLU A 17 -11.84 -24.13 -18.33
N ASP A 18 -11.34 -23.15 -19.09
CA ASP A 18 -9.94 -23.13 -19.53
C ASP A 18 -8.98 -22.80 -18.38
N VAL A 19 -9.39 -21.90 -17.47
CA VAL A 19 -8.63 -21.54 -16.26
C VAL A 19 -8.53 -22.74 -15.31
N ASP A 20 -9.65 -23.41 -15.05
CA ASP A 20 -9.71 -24.57 -14.16
C ASP A 20 -8.89 -25.75 -14.71
N ARG A 21 -8.87 -25.95 -16.03
CA ARG A 21 -8.04 -26.97 -16.69
C ARG A 21 -6.55 -26.69 -16.50
N ARG A 22 -6.11 -25.46 -16.78
CA ARG A 22 -4.70 -25.05 -16.65
C ARG A 22 -4.22 -25.10 -15.21
N PHE A 23 -5.06 -24.68 -14.27
CA PHE A 23 -4.73 -24.72 -12.85
C PHE A 23 -4.57 -26.16 -12.34
N ASN A 24 -5.48 -27.07 -12.72
CA ASN A 24 -5.38 -28.48 -12.33
C ASN A 24 -4.13 -29.17 -12.91
N GLU A 25 -3.68 -28.79 -14.10
CA GLU A 25 -2.41 -29.27 -14.65
C GLU A 25 -1.20 -28.85 -13.79
N LEU A 26 -1.17 -27.60 -13.32
CA LEU A 26 -0.11 -27.08 -12.46
C LEU A 26 -0.10 -27.78 -11.09
N VAL A 27 -1.27 -27.92 -10.45
CA VAL A 27 -1.42 -28.61 -9.16
C VAL A 27 -0.98 -30.06 -9.27
N LYS A 28 -1.31 -30.73 -10.38
CA LYS A 28 -0.92 -32.12 -10.61
C LYS A 28 0.59 -32.27 -10.80
N GLY A 29 1.25 -31.32 -11.46
CA GLY A 29 2.71 -31.28 -11.57
C GLY A 29 3.39 -31.11 -10.21
N LEU A 30 2.87 -30.20 -9.38
CA LEU A 30 3.41 -29.91 -8.05
C LEU A 30 3.30 -31.11 -7.10
N ASN A 31 2.19 -31.85 -7.17
CA ASN A 31 1.96 -33.02 -6.32
C ASN A 31 2.77 -34.25 -6.77
N GLN A 32 3.35 -34.20 -7.97
CA GLN A 32 4.18 -35.26 -8.55
C GLN A 32 5.68 -35.01 -8.30
N GLU A 33 6.07 -33.78 -7.97
CA GLU A 33 7.38 -33.44 -7.44
C GLU A 33 7.46 -33.83 -5.96
N THR A 34 7.97 -35.03 -5.69
CA THR A 34 8.64 -35.29 -4.42
C THR A 34 9.77 -34.27 -4.33
N GLY A 35 9.68 -33.33 -3.38
CA GLY A 35 10.65 -32.26 -3.21
C GLY A 35 12.09 -32.79 -3.21
N PRO A 36 13.08 -31.95 -3.58
CA PRO A 36 14.47 -32.37 -3.58
C PRO A 36 14.75 -33.04 -2.24
N GLU A 37 15.30 -34.25 -2.29
CA GLU A 37 15.84 -34.92 -1.11
C GLU A 37 16.72 -33.87 -0.43
N LEU A 38 16.23 -33.30 0.68
CA LEU A 38 16.98 -32.32 1.43
C LEU A 38 18.31 -33.01 1.71
N PRO A 39 19.45 -32.40 1.35
CA PRO A 39 20.73 -33.00 1.66
C PRO A 39 20.70 -33.40 3.12
N GLN A 40 20.91 -34.70 3.38
CA GLN A 40 21.09 -35.25 4.73
C GLN A 40 21.93 -34.24 5.49
N PRO A 41 21.58 -33.87 6.74
CA PRO A 41 22.31 -32.85 7.47
C PRO A 41 23.78 -33.26 7.44
N MET A 42 24.57 -32.52 6.67
CA MET A 42 26.01 -32.70 6.67
C MET A 42 26.38 -32.47 8.12
N THR A 43 26.86 -33.50 8.80
CA THR A 43 27.43 -33.35 10.13
C THR A 43 28.44 -32.22 10.00
N PRO A 44 28.24 -31.06 10.66
CA PRO A 44 29.21 -29.99 10.55
C PRO A 44 30.59 -30.54 10.94
N PRO A 45 31.66 -30.22 10.19
CA PRO A 45 32.99 -30.47 10.72
C PRO A 45 33.07 -29.81 12.10
N ALA A 46 33.64 -30.54 13.06
CA ALA A 46 33.70 -30.11 14.45
C ALA A 46 34.11 -28.62 14.55
N PRO A 47 33.40 -27.82 15.37
CA PRO A 47 33.73 -26.41 15.50
C PRO A 47 35.20 -26.26 15.89
N PRO A 48 35.93 -25.27 15.34
CA PRO A 48 37.25 -24.92 15.85
C PRO A 48 37.13 -24.59 17.35
N PRO A 49 38.21 -24.80 18.14
CA PRO A 49 38.18 -24.54 19.58
C PRO A 49 37.72 -23.10 19.81
N GLU A 50 36.77 -22.98 20.73
CA GLU A 50 36.13 -21.76 21.18
C GLU A 50 37.20 -20.71 21.49
N GLU A 51 37.32 -19.66 20.66
CA GLU A 51 37.81 -18.38 21.15
C GLU A 51 36.68 -17.82 22.01
N GLU A 52 36.66 -18.28 23.26
CA GLU A 52 35.92 -17.70 24.36
C GLU A 52 36.33 -16.21 24.47
N ASP A 53 35.33 -15.33 24.65
CA ASP A 53 35.42 -13.94 25.13
C ASP A 53 34.94 -12.80 24.21
N GLU A 54 34.19 -13.07 23.14
CA GLU A 54 33.39 -12.01 22.49
C GLU A 54 31.90 -12.21 22.80
N PRO A 55 31.28 -11.36 23.65
CA PRO A 55 29.86 -11.48 23.94
C PRO A 55 29.08 -11.31 22.65
N THR A 56 28.17 -12.25 22.39
CA THR A 56 27.33 -12.19 21.21
C THR A 56 26.38 -11.00 21.30
N LEU A 57 25.93 -10.44 20.17
CA LEU A 57 25.01 -9.29 20.18
C LEU A 57 23.71 -9.55 20.94
N LEU A 58 23.31 -10.82 21.06
CA LEU A 58 22.16 -11.21 21.88
C LEU A 58 22.49 -11.12 23.37
N GLU A 59 23.68 -11.57 23.80
CA GLU A 59 24.14 -11.43 25.20
C GLU A 59 24.34 -9.98 25.62
N LEU A 60 24.75 -9.11 24.69
CA LEU A 60 24.84 -7.67 24.95
C LEU A 60 23.46 -7.01 25.06
N TRP A 61 22.43 -7.54 24.40
CA TRP A 61 21.07 -7.03 24.47
C TRP A 61 20.29 -7.54 25.68
N ASP A 62 20.62 -8.76 26.13
CA ASP A 62 20.12 -9.38 27.38
C ASP A 62 20.92 -8.93 28.62
N ALA A 63 22.00 -8.16 28.44
CA ALA A 63 22.71 -7.55 29.53
C ALA A 63 21.82 -6.49 30.18
N GLU A 64 21.39 -6.76 31.42
CA GLU A 64 20.65 -5.83 32.27
C GLU A 64 21.46 -4.53 32.41
N LEU A 65 21.10 -3.51 31.62
CA LEU A 65 21.68 -2.19 31.74
C LEU A 65 21.30 -1.62 33.12
N PRO A 66 22.20 -0.92 33.82
CA PRO A 66 21.83 -0.24 35.05
C PRO A 66 20.63 0.66 34.74
N GLU A 67 19.55 0.50 35.49
CA GLU A 67 18.42 1.43 35.48
C GLU A 67 18.98 2.78 35.98
N ASP A 68 19.44 3.64 35.07
CA ASP A 68 19.76 5.01 35.41
C ASP A 68 18.44 5.66 35.87
N GLU A 69 18.28 5.80 37.18
CA GLU A 69 17.13 6.43 37.86
C GLU A 69 16.99 7.94 37.55
N GLU A 70 17.74 8.45 36.56
CA GLU A 70 17.80 9.85 36.21
C GLU A 70 16.85 10.16 35.03
N ASP A 71 15.69 10.67 35.40
CA ASP A 71 14.70 11.37 34.57
C ASP A 71 14.08 10.58 33.40
N GLU A 72 13.16 9.66 33.73
CA GLU A 72 12.28 9.05 32.74
C GLU A 72 11.50 10.13 31.98
N TYR A 73 11.74 10.21 30.67
CA TYR A 73 11.12 11.21 29.79
C TYR A 73 9.59 11.07 29.83
N VAL A 74 8.92 12.04 30.45
CA VAL A 74 7.47 12.20 30.34
C VAL A 74 7.20 13.03 29.09
N PRO A 75 6.64 12.45 28.02
CA PRO A 75 6.29 13.23 26.84
C PRO A 75 5.30 14.32 27.24
N PRO A 76 5.45 15.55 26.69
CA PRO A 76 4.45 16.59 26.90
C PRO A 76 3.12 16.14 26.32
N ASP A 77 2.01 16.59 26.93
CA ASP A 77 0.68 16.31 26.39
C ASP A 77 0.59 16.81 24.93
N PRO A 78 0.09 15.97 24.01
CA PRO A 78 0.04 16.33 22.60
C PRO A 78 -0.90 17.54 22.40
N PRO A 79 -0.55 18.46 21.49
CA PRO A 79 -1.43 19.56 21.13
C PRO A 79 -2.78 19.04 20.60
N PRO A 80 -3.88 19.77 20.82
CA PRO A 80 -5.20 19.36 20.34
C PRO A 80 -5.21 19.31 18.80
N LEU A 81 -5.93 18.32 18.25
CA LEU A 81 -6.02 18.15 16.80
C LEU A 81 -6.67 19.36 16.11
N PRO A 82 -6.10 19.84 14.98
CA PRO A 82 -6.68 20.93 14.22
C PRO A 82 -8.00 20.49 13.57
N TRP A 83 -8.97 21.41 13.56
CA TRP A 83 -10.26 21.18 12.92
C TRP A 83 -10.12 21.33 11.40
N PRO A 84 -10.86 20.55 10.59
CA PRO A 84 -10.76 20.65 9.14
C PRO A 84 -11.14 22.07 8.68
N SER A 85 -10.27 22.66 7.88
CA SER A 85 -10.49 24.00 7.35
C SER A 85 -11.71 24.07 6.43
N LEU A 86 -12.36 25.24 6.36
CA LEU A 86 -13.50 25.50 5.48
C LEU A 86 -13.25 25.10 3.99
N PRO A 87 -12.07 25.38 3.38
CA PRO A 87 -11.79 24.88 2.04
C PRO A 87 -11.74 23.35 1.97
N ALA A 88 -11.20 22.65 2.99
CA ALA A 88 -11.22 21.18 3.00
C ALA A 88 -12.67 20.65 3.00
N VAL A 89 -13.55 21.25 3.79
CA VAL A 89 -14.98 20.91 3.80
C VAL A 89 -15.62 21.18 2.44
N ALA A 90 -15.31 22.32 1.81
CA ALA A 90 -15.80 22.65 0.48
C ALA A 90 -15.32 21.65 -0.58
N GLY A 91 -14.05 21.22 -0.51
CA GLY A 91 -13.48 20.21 -1.40
C GLY A 91 -14.20 18.86 -1.29
N VAL A 92 -14.45 18.41 -0.07
CA VAL A 92 -15.25 17.18 0.18
C VAL A 92 -16.66 17.31 -0.39
N LEU A 93 -17.33 18.44 -0.18
CA LEU A 93 -18.66 18.69 -0.74
C LEU A 93 -18.66 18.70 -2.27
N CYS A 94 -17.64 19.27 -2.91
CA CYS A 94 -17.47 19.21 -4.37
C CYS A 94 -17.28 17.77 -4.86
N VAL A 95 -16.46 16.97 -4.18
CA VAL A 95 -16.27 15.55 -4.53
C VAL A 95 -17.60 14.80 -4.44
N LEU A 96 -18.32 14.91 -3.31
CA LEU A 96 -19.61 14.26 -3.13
C LEU A 96 -20.64 14.75 -4.15
N GLY A 97 -20.73 16.06 -4.37
CA GLY A 97 -21.62 16.65 -5.36
C GLY A 97 -21.32 16.19 -6.79
N GLY A 98 -20.04 16.11 -7.15
CA GLY A 98 -19.59 15.61 -8.45
C GLY A 98 -19.94 14.13 -8.67
N VAL A 99 -19.71 13.28 -7.65
CA VAL A 99 -20.10 11.85 -7.70
C VAL A 99 -21.61 11.69 -7.85
N VAL A 100 -22.40 12.45 -7.09
CA VAL A 100 -23.86 12.45 -7.22
C VAL A 100 -24.30 12.84 -8.63
N LEU A 101 -23.68 13.87 -9.23
CA LEU A 101 -23.98 14.30 -10.58
C LEU A 101 -23.57 13.26 -11.64
N LEU A 102 -22.51 12.49 -11.40
CA LEU A 102 -22.09 11.40 -12.28
C LEU A 102 -23.07 10.22 -12.26
N VAL A 103 -23.57 9.86 -11.07
CA VAL A 103 -24.54 8.76 -10.90
C VAL A 103 -25.94 9.17 -11.36
N ARG A 104 -26.36 10.40 -11.05
CA ARG A 104 -27.66 10.96 -11.45
C ARG A 104 -27.46 12.31 -12.16
N PRO A 105 -27.09 12.30 -13.44
CA PRO A 105 -26.92 13.54 -14.20
C PRO A 105 -28.22 14.31 -14.41
N ASP A 106 -29.39 13.64 -14.25
CA ASP A 106 -30.72 14.25 -14.38
C ASP A 106 -31.04 15.26 -13.27
N VAL A 107 -30.27 15.27 -12.19
CA VAL A 107 -30.40 16.28 -11.11
C VAL A 107 -29.98 17.67 -11.61
N ALA A 108 -29.12 17.72 -12.62
CA ALA A 108 -28.78 18.96 -13.31
C ALA A 108 -29.70 19.21 -14.52
N PRO A 109 -30.19 20.44 -14.73
CA PRO A 109 -31.02 20.80 -15.89
C PRO A 109 -30.24 20.91 -17.22
N LEU A 110 -29.11 20.21 -17.33
CA LEU A 110 -28.15 20.28 -18.44
C LEU A 110 -28.26 19.07 -19.40
N GLY A 111 -29.22 18.18 -19.15
CA GLY A 111 -29.36 16.91 -19.85
C GLY A 111 -28.29 15.89 -19.46
N GLN A 112 -28.44 14.66 -19.94
CA GLN A 112 -27.65 13.53 -19.44
C GLN A 112 -26.15 13.65 -19.74
N ALA A 113 -25.78 14.13 -20.93
CA ALA A 113 -24.38 14.33 -21.31
C ALA A 113 -23.75 15.54 -20.59
N GLY A 114 -24.48 16.66 -20.51
CA GLY A 114 -24.02 17.88 -19.84
C GLY A 114 -23.84 17.68 -18.34
N GLY A 115 -24.79 17.01 -17.68
CA GLY A 115 -24.72 16.69 -16.26
C GLY A 115 -23.50 15.83 -15.90
N ARG A 116 -23.15 14.84 -16.74
CA ARG A 116 -21.94 14.02 -16.51
C ARG A 116 -20.64 14.81 -16.67
N LEU A 117 -20.54 15.67 -17.70
CA LEU A 117 -19.35 16.50 -17.91
C LEU A 117 -19.13 17.48 -16.76
N VAL A 118 -20.19 18.16 -16.32
CA VAL A 118 -20.13 19.05 -15.17
C VAL A 118 -19.80 18.27 -13.90
N GLY A 119 -20.39 17.08 -13.72
CA GLY A 119 -20.11 16.21 -12.57
C GLY A 119 -18.64 15.82 -12.49
N PHE A 120 -18.06 15.43 -13.63
CA PHE A 120 -16.64 15.13 -13.73
C PHE A 120 -15.77 16.36 -13.44
N GLY A 121 -16.11 17.52 -13.99
CA GLY A 121 -15.38 18.77 -13.73
C GLY A 121 -15.43 19.19 -12.26
N VAL A 122 -16.59 19.11 -11.62
CA VAL A 122 -16.78 19.42 -10.20
C VAL A 122 -16.05 18.43 -9.29
N PHE A 123 -16.07 17.15 -9.64
CA PHE A 123 -15.30 16.13 -8.93
C PHE A 123 -13.79 16.40 -8.99
N LEU A 124 -13.24 16.65 -10.19
CA LEU A 124 -11.82 16.98 -10.36
C LEU A 124 -11.44 18.26 -9.63
N LEU A 125 -12.28 19.29 -9.70
CA LEU A 125 -12.06 20.54 -8.97
C LEU A 125 -12.03 20.30 -7.46
N GLY A 126 -12.93 19.47 -6.92
CA GLY A 126 -12.94 19.08 -5.52
C GLY A 126 -11.67 18.35 -5.10
N VAL A 127 -11.23 17.37 -5.88
CA VAL A 127 -9.96 16.64 -5.63
C VAL A 127 -8.76 17.60 -5.69
N TRP A 128 -8.69 18.44 -6.72
CA TRP A 128 -7.62 19.44 -6.85
C TRP A 128 -7.58 20.38 -5.65
N LEU A 129 -8.74 20.85 -5.18
CA LEU A 129 -8.86 21.73 -4.02
C LEU A 129 -8.42 21.05 -2.71
N LEU A 130 -8.69 19.75 -2.57
CA LEU A 130 -8.18 18.97 -1.43
C LEU A 130 -6.66 18.81 -1.48
N ILE A 131 -6.10 18.52 -2.65
CA ILE A 131 -4.64 18.38 -2.83
C ILE A 131 -3.93 19.70 -2.51
N THR A 132 -4.43 20.81 -3.05
CA THR A 132 -3.84 22.13 -2.77
C THR A 132 -3.94 22.46 -1.28
N ARG A 133 -5.02 22.06 -0.59
CA ARG A 133 -5.15 22.31 0.85
C ARG A 133 -4.28 21.42 1.73
N LEU A 134 -4.10 20.14 1.38
CA LEU A 134 -3.15 19.26 2.09
C LEU A 134 -1.71 19.76 1.96
N ARG A 135 -1.39 20.39 0.82
CA ARG A 135 -0.04 20.91 0.57
C ARG A 135 0.27 22.21 1.34
N SER A 136 -0.75 23.01 1.69
CA SER A 136 -0.54 24.33 2.29
C SER A 136 0.03 24.33 3.72
N ASP A 137 0.09 23.20 4.43
CA ASP A 137 0.67 23.13 5.78
C ASP A 137 2.20 22.89 5.77
N ALA A 138 2.85 22.82 4.60
CA ALA A 138 4.29 22.54 4.49
C ALA A 138 5.20 23.78 4.61
N GLU A 139 4.65 24.97 4.90
CA GLU A 139 5.41 26.24 4.87
C GLU A 139 5.65 26.84 6.27
N GLU A 140 5.21 26.19 7.35
CA GLU A 140 5.48 26.62 8.74
C GLU A 140 6.38 25.66 9.53
N ASP A 141 6.88 24.58 8.92
CA ASP A 141 7.87 23.70 9.55
C ASP A 141 9.29 24.17 9.20
N ASP A 142 9.86 24.85 10.18
CA ASP A 142 11.28 25.00 10.46
C ASP A 142 12.20 25.69 9.43
N SER A 143 12.53 26.94 9.79
CA SER A 143 13.88 27.48 9.65
C SER A 143 14.86 26.73 10.59
N ASP A 144 14.83 25.40 10.61
CA ASP A 144 15.86 24.60 11.26
C ASP A 144 16.90 24.26 10.19
N ASP A 145 17.97 25.04 10.23
CA ASP A 145 19.15 24.87 9.38
C ASP A 145 19.77 23.52 9.75
N GLY A 146 19.30 22.46 9.08
CA GLY A 146 19.68 21.09 9.37
C GLY A 146 21.20 20.94 9.45
N ALA A 147 21.67 20.57 10.64
CA ALA A 147 23.05 20.22 10.99
C ALA A 147 24.14 20.96 10.17
N VAL A 148 24.54 22.15 10.63
CA VAL A 148 25.80 22.76 10.20
C VAL A 148 27.00 22.06 10.86
N VAL A 149 27.74 21.29 10.05
CA VAL A 149 29.03 20.67 10.43
C VAL A 149 30.22 21.51 9.98
#